data_AF-A0A8B7U586-F1
#
_entry.id   AF-A0A8B7U586-F1
#
_cell.length_a   1.000
_cell.length_b   1.000
_cell.length_c   1.000
_cell.angle_alpha   90.00
_cell.angle_beta   90.00
_cell.angle_gamma   90.00
#
_symmetry.space_group_name_H-M   'P 1'
#
loop_
_entity.id
_entity.type
_entity.pdbx_description
1 polymer ?
#
loop_
_entity_poly.entity_id
_entity_poly.type
_entity_poly.pdbx_seq_one_letter_code
_entity_poly.pdbx_strand_id
1 'polypeptide(L)'
;MPLQKSISPWKSPPQLRQFLPEEFMKTLEKTGPQLTSRIKGDWIGLYKHFLKSPNFDGWFKARRKEMTQKLEALHLEALCEEDLLLWIQKHTEVETVDLVLKLKNKLLQADREHLPVKPDTVEKLRTHIDAIILALPEDLQGILLKTGMT
;
A
#
# COMPACT_ATOMS: atom_id res chain seq x y z
N MET A 1 8.29 9.77 3.32
CA MET A 1 7.52 8.90 2.41
C MET A 1 8.48 8.44 1.32
N PRO A 2 8.46 7.19 0.86
CA PRO A 2 9.16 6.86 -0.39
C PRO A 2 8.64 7.80 -1.48
N LEU A 3 9.53 8.25 -2.36
CA LEU A 3 9.15 9.11 -3.47
C LEU A 3 8.12 8.36 -4.33
N GLN A 4 7.00 9.01 -4.70
CA GLN A 4 5.93 8.40 -5.49
C GLN A 4 6.43 7.66 -6.75
N LYS A 5 7.58 8.08 -7.29
CA LYS A 5 8.26 7.50 -8.46
C LYS A 5 8.85 6.10 -8.26
N SER A 6 8.77 5.50 -7.07
CA SER A 6 9.30 4.14 -6.81
C SER A 6 8.24 3.04 -6.72
N ILE A 7 6.95 3.35 -6.92
CA ILE A 7 5.87 2.36 -6.85
C ILE A 7 5.70 1.76 -8.24
N SER A 8 5.99 0.47 -8.36
CA SER A 8 5.87 -0.29 -9.60
C SER A 8 4.58 -1.10 -9.58
N PRO A 9 3.77 -1.09 -10.66
CA PRO A 9 2.55 -1.89 -10.76
C PRO A 9 2.81 -3.39 -10.56
N TRP A 10 3.93 -3.88 -11.10
CA TRP A 10 4.29 -5.29 -11.18
C TRP A 10 5.08 -5.81 -9.96
N LYS A 11 5.30 -4.96 -8.95
CA LYS A 11 5.94 -5.32 -7.68
C LYS A 11 5.01 -5.05 -6.53
N SER A 12 5.22 -5.72 -5.39
CA SER A 12 4.48 -5.39 -4.18
C SER A 12 4.74 -3.94 -3.76
N PRO A 13 3.75 -3.27 -3.13
CA PRO A 13 3.96 -1.95 -2.55
C PRO A 13 5.17 -1.95 -1.61
N PRO A 14 5.98 -0.87 -1.59
CA PRO A 14 7.14 -0.80 -0.73
C PRO A 14 6.71 -0.90 0.73
N GLN A 15 7.36 -1.75 1.52
CA GLN A 15 7.05 -1.87 2.94
C GLN A 15 7.62 -0.70 3.75
N LEU A 16 6.87 -0.27 4.76
CA LEU A 16 7.36 0.73 5.71
C LEU A 16 8.52 0.16 6.51
N ARG A 17 9.64 0.89 6.55
CA ARG A 17 10.76 0.58 7.44
C ARG A 17 10.25 0.51 8.88
N GLN A 18 10.68 -0.51 9.60
CA GLN A 18 10.38 -0.64 11.02
C GLN A 18 11.01 0.53 11.80
N PHE A 19 10.26 1.09 12.74
CA PHE A 19 10.82 2.06 13.67
C PHE A 19 11.62 1.31 14.73
N LEU A 20 12.90 1.66 14.86
CA LEU A 20 13.81 1.08 15.84
C LEU A 20 14.11 2.13 16.91
N PRO A 21 13.51 2.02 18.11
CA PRO A 21 13.73 2.98 19.19
C PRO A 21 15.21 3.22 19.48
N GLU A 22 16.01 2.15 19.55
CA GLU A 22 17.45 2.25 19.85
C GLU A 22 18.23 3.05 18.80
N GLU A 23 17.90 2.91 17.51
CA GLU A 23 18.52 3.72 16.46
C GLU A 23 18.11 5.18 16.60
N PHE A 24 16.83 5.45 16.84
CA PHE A 24 16.34 6.80 17.11
C PHE A 24 17.06 7.42 18.31
N MET A 25 17.21 6.68 19.42
CA MET A 25 17.90 7.19 20.61
C MET A 25 19.36 7.54 20.32
N LYS A 26 20.08 6.77 19.51
CA LYS A 26 21.45 7.10 19.08
C LYS A 26 21.53 8.41 18.28
N THR A 27 20.47 8.79 17.56
CA THR A 27 20.44 10.06 16.82
C THR A 27 20.26 11.27 17.75
N LEU A 28 19.66 11.09 18.93
CA LEU A 28 19.37 12.19 19.85
C LEU A 28 20.64 12.87 20.35
N GLU A 29 21.78 12.19 20.47
CA GLU A 29 23.04 12.83 20.88
C GLU A 29 23.51 13.88 19.86
N LYS A 30 23.29 13.61 18.56
CA LYS A 30 23.77 14.44 17.45
C LYS A 30 22.72 15.39 16.87
N THR A 31 21.44 15.09 17.06
CA THR A 31 20.31 15.80 16.42
C THR A 31 19.15 16.10 17.38
N GLY A 32 19.37 15.93 18.69
CA GLY A 32 18.32 16.06 19.68
C GLY A 32 17.91 17.50 20.00
N PRO A 33 16.90 17.66 20.88
CA PRO A 33 16.35 18.95 21.26
C PRO A 33 17.36 19.92 21.85
N GLN A 34 18.50 19.46 22.36
CA GLN A 34 19.58 20.32 22.85
C GLN A 34 20.11 21.30 21.77
N LEU A 35 19.87 21.01 20.49
CA LEU A 35 20.27 21.90 19.38
C LEU A 35 19.22 22.97 19.04
N THR A 36 17.96 22.75 19.42
CA THR A 36 16.82 23.61 18.99
C THR A 36 16.05 24.22 20.17
N SER A 37 16.22 23.67 21.37
CA SER A 37 15.55 24.09 22.59
C SER A 37 16.52 24.73 23.58
N ARG A 38 16.10 25.83 24.21
CA ARG A 38 16.84 26.49 25.29
C ARG A 38 16.64 25.82 26.66
N ILE A 39 15.74 24.83 26.73
CA ILE A 39 15.40 24.13 27.96
C ILE A 39 16.45 23.03 28.20
N LYS A 40 17.00 23.01 29.42
CA LYS A 40 17.88 21.93 29.87
C LYS A 40 17.04 20.85 30.55
N GLY A 41 17.35 19.58 30.31
CA GLY A 41 16.64 18.45 30.92
C GLY A 41 17.15 17.11 30.41
N ASP A 42 16.67 16.02 31.04
CA ASP A 42 16.92 14.66 30.58
C ASP A 42 16.05 14.32 29.35
N TRP A 43 16.50 14.77 28.19
CA TRP A 43 15.82 14.50 26.92
C TRP A 43 15.78 13.01 26.59
N ILE A 44 16.86 12.28 26.91
CA ILE A 44 16.93 10.83 26.67
C ILE A 44 15.86 10.13 27.49
N GLY A 45 15.77 10.41 28.79
CA GLY A 45 14.74 9.88 29.68
C GLY A 45 13.34 10.23 29.19
N LEU A 46 13.11 11.48 28.78
CA LEU A 46 11.81 11.92 28.25
C LEU A 46 11.38 11.10 27.04
N TYR A 47 12.24 10.94 26.03
CA TYR A 47 11.91 10.14 24.85
C TYR A 47 11.75 8.66 25.20
N LYS A 48 12.54 8.09 26.12
CA LYS A 48 12.34 6.70 26.59
C LYS A 48 10.94 6.49 27.17
N HIS A 49 10.47 7.43 27.99
CA HIS A 49 9.12 7.36 28.58
C HIS A 49 8.04 7.59 27.52
N PHE A 50 8.22 8.58 26.65
CA PHE A 50 7.26 8.88 25.59
C PHE A 50 7.06 7.70 24.64
N LEU A 51 8.15 7.06 24.18
CA LEU A 51 8.07 5.91 23.26
C LEU A 51 7.39 4.67 23.88
N LYS A 52 7.31 4.60 25.22
CA LYS A 52 6.58 3.55 25.96
C LYS A 52 5.15 3.97 26.32
N SER A 53 4.76 5.20 26.02
CA SER A 53 3.45 5.73 26.41
C SER A 53 2.33 5.22 25.48
N PRO A 54 1.09 5.09 25.99
CA PRO A 54 -0.07 4.78 25.16
C PRO A 54 -0.31 5.80 24.04
N ASN A 55 0.05 7.07 24.27
CA ASN A 55 -0.08 8.14 23.28
C ASN A 55 0.80 7.86 22.05
N PHE A 56 2.06 7.49 22.26
CA PHE A 56 2.95 7.14 21.16
C PHE A 56 2.47 5.88 20.44
N ASP A 57 2.08 4.82 21.18
CA ASP A 57 1.62 3.57 20.58
C ASP A 57 0.39 3.79 19.67
N GLY A 58 -0.62 4.51 20.18
CA GLY A 58 -1.82 4.83 19.42
C GLY A 58 -1.53 5.68 18.19
N TRP A 59 -0.77 6.76 18.36
CA TRP A 59 -0.33 7.62 17.24
C TRP A 59 0.48 6.85 16.20
N PHE A 60 1.44 6.03 16.64
CA PHE A 60 2.33 5.28 15.75
C PHE A 60 1.57 4.25 14.93
N LYS A 61 0.64 3.50 15.55
CA LYS A 61 -0.25 2.57 14.85
C LYS A 61 -1.13 3.28 13.82
N ALA A 62 -1.76 4.38 14.20
CA ALA A 62 -2.59 5.18 13.30
C ALA A 62 -1.78 5.71 12.11
N ARG A 63 -0.60 6.29 12.38
CA ARG A 63 0.27 6.86 11.35
C ARG A 63 0.83 5.80 10.40
N ARG A 64 1.18 4.62 10.92
CA ARG A 64 1.58 3.49 10.07
C ARG A 64 0.43 3.01 9.21
N LYS A 65 -0.77 2.86 9.76
CA LYS A 65 -1.95 2.45 8.99
C LYS A 65 -2.21 3.42 7.84
N GLU A 66 -2.29 4.72 8.13
CA GLU A 66 -2.50 5.77 7.11
C GLU A 66 -1.46 5.70 5.99
N MET A 67 -0.18 5.55 6.35
CA MET A 67 0.89 5.50 5.38
C MET A 67 0.86 4.20 4.54
N THR A 68 0.56 3.05 5.16
CA THR A 68 0.37 1.78 4.44
C THR A 68 -0.80 1.89 3.45
N GLN A 69 -1.94 2.41 3.89
CA GLN A 69 -3.12 2.60 3.02
C GLN A 69 -2.81 3.53 1.84
N LYS A 70 -2.03 4.59 2.08
CA LYS A 70 -1.58 5.47 1.00
C LYS A 70 -0.67 4.77 -0.02
N LEU A 71 0.18 3.84 0.43
CA LEU A 71 1.03 3.07 -0.48
C LEU A 71 0.23 2.05 -1.30
N GLU A 72 -0.75 1.39 -0.69
CA GLU A 72 -1.67 0.50 -1.40
C GLU A 72 -2.51 1.27 -2.43
N ALA A 73 -3.03 2.44 -2.07
CA ALA A 73 -3.78 3.31 -2.98
C ALA A 73 -2.93 3.72 -4.19
N LEU A 74 -1.70 4.18 -3.97
CA LEU A 74 -0.79 4.55 -5.05
C LEU A 74 -0.40 3.35 -5.93
N HIS A 75 -0.30 2.15 -5.37
CA HIS A 75 -0.03 0.93 -6.14
C HIS A 75 -1.22 0.55 -7.02
N LEU A 76 -2.44 0.67 -6.49
CA LEU A 76 -3.66 0.43 -7.25
C LEU A 76 -3.81 1.45 -8.40
N GLU A 77 -3.52 2.72 -8.14
CA GLU A 77 -3.46 3.75 -9.17
C GLU A 77 -2.42 3.43 -10.25
N ALA A 78 -1.24 2.95 -9.87
CA ALA A 78 -0.20 2.57 -10.82
C ALA A 78 -0.65 1.40 -11.71
N LEU A 79 -1.28 0.36 -11.14
CA LEU A 79 -1.88 -0.75 -11.89
C LEU A 79 -2.96 -0.29 -12.87
N CYS A 80 -3.75 0.71 -12.47
CA CYS A 80 -4.82 1.26 -13.27
C CYS A 80 -4.33 2.04 -14.50
N GLU A 81 -3.10 2.53 -14.50
CA GLU A 81 -2.50 3.25 -15.63
C GLU A 81 -1.71 2.36 -16.60
N GLU A 82 -1.52 1.08 -16.26
CA GLU A 82 -0.85 0.13 -17.16
C GLU A 82 -1.80 -0.39 -18.25
N ASP A 83 -1.21 -0.73 -19.40
CA ASP A 83 -1.92 -1.44 -20.47
C ASP A 83 -1.97 -2.94 -20.17
N LEU A 84 -2.98 -3.33 -19.39
CA LEU A 84 -3.16 -4.72 -18.97
C LEU A 84 -3.51 -5.65 -20.15
N LEU A 85 -4.15 -5.13 -21.20
CA LEU A 85 -4.47 -5.93 -22.39
C LEU A 85 -3.21 -6.26 -23.20
N LEU A 86 -2.30 -5.30 -23.35
CA LEU A 86 -0.99 -5.59 -23.94
C LEU A 86 -0.17 -6.54 -23.07
N TRP A 87 -0.32 -6.46 -21.74
CA TRP A 87 0.36 -7.37 -20.82
C TRP A 87 -0.10 -8.82 -21.03
N ILE A 88 -1.42 -9.08 -21.03
CA ILE A 88 -1.94 -10.46 -21.15
C ILE A 88 -1.57 -11.13 -22.47
N GLN A 89 -1.38 -10.37 -23.56
CA GLN A 89 -0.93 -10.91 -24.85
C GLN A 89 0.46 -11.57 -24.78
N LYS A 90 1.26 -11.23 -23.78
CA LYS A 90 2.62 -11.76 -23.58
C LYS A 90 2.69 -12.82 -22.49
N HIS A 91 1.56 -13.16 -21.87
CA HIS A 91 1.49 -14.07 -20.73
C HIS A 91 0.51 -15.20 -21.01
N THR A 92 0.65 -16.28 -20.25
CA THR A 92 -0.23 -17.44 -20.37
C THR A 92 -1.62 -17.19 -19.80
N GLU A 93 -2.58 -18.03 -20.16
CA GLU A 93 -3.93 -18.00 -19.59
C GLU A 93 -3.91 -18.14 -18.06
N VAL A 94 -3.04 -19.00 -17.52
CA VAL A 94 -2.88 -19.19 -16.08
C VAL A 94 -2.41 -17.92 -15.39
N GLU A 95 -1.40 -17.24 -15.95
CA GLU A 95 -0.91 -15.96 -15.43
C GLU A 95 -1.96 -14.86 -15.53
N THR A 96 -2.76 -14.88 -16.60
CA THR A 96 -3.87 -13.93 -16.81
C THR A 96 -4.99 -14.16 -15.80
N VAL A 97 -5.35 -15.42 -15.53
CA VAL A 97 -6.32 -15.80 -14.48
C VAL A 97 -5.82 -15.34 -13.10
N ASP A 98 -4.55 -15.61 -12.78
CA ASP A 98 -3.94 -15.17 -11.51
C ASP A 98 -3.93 -13.63 -11.38
N LEU A 99 -3.65 -12.91 -12.48
CA LEU A 99 -3.77 -11.45 -12.51
C LEU A 99 -5.19 -10.99 -12.19
N VAL A 100 -6.21 -11.56 -12.83
CA VAL A 100 -7.62 -11.22 -12.57
C VAL A 100 -7.97 -11.45 -11.10
N LEU A 101 -7.59 -12.59 -10.52
CA LEU A 101 -7.86 -12.90 -9.12
C LEU A 101 -7.16 -11.91 -8.17
N LYS A 102 -5.90 -11.55 -8.45
CA LYS A 102 -5.15 -10.55 -7.68
C LYS A 102 -5.79 -9.17 -7.76
N LEU A 103 -6.23 -8.75 -8.95
CA LEU A 103 -6.88 -7.45 -9.14
C LEU A 103 -8.24 -7.38 -8.43
N LYS A 104 -9.05 -8.44 -8.51
CA LYS A 104 -10.32 -8.53 -7.76
C LYS A 104 -10.09 -8.46 -6.26
N ASN A 105 -9.11 -9.20 -5.74
CA ASN A 105 -8.75 -9.14 -4.32
C ASN A 105 -8.31 -7.73 -3.90
N LYS A 106 -7.48 -7.06 -4.71
CA LYS A 106 -7.08 -5.67 -4.45
C LYS A 106 -8.25 -4.70 -4.42
N LEU A 107 -9.26 -4.88 -5.29
CA LEU A 107 -10.48 -4.06 -5.25
C LEU A 107 -11.30 -4.32 -3.97
N LEU A 108 -11.45 -5.57 -3.56
CA LEU A 108 -12.13 -5.91 -2.30
C LEU A 108 -11.39 -5.34 -1.07
N GLN A 109 -10.06 -5.41 -1.06
CA GLN A 109 -9.25 -4.80 -0.02
C GLN A 109 -9.39 -3.27 -0.03
N ALA A 110 -9.41 -2.66 -1.22
CA ALA A 110 -9.57 -1.22 -1.36
C ALA A 110 -10.87 -0.71 -0.75
N ASP A 111 -11.97 -1.44 -0.99
CA ASP A 111 -13.28 -1.16 -0.42
C ASP A 111 -13.29 -1.38 1.10
N ARG A 112 -12.86 -2.55 1.57
CA ARG A 112 -12.84 -2.93 3.00
C ARG A 112 -12.00 -2.00 3.86
N GLU A 113 -10.86 -1.54 3.35
CA GLU A 113 -9.95 -0.65 4.08
C GLU A 113 -10.25 0.84 3.85
N HIS A 114 -11.21 1.17 2.99
CA HIS A 114 -11.50 2.53 2.53
C HIS A 114 -10.22 3.24 2.07
N LEU A 115 -9.50 2.63 1.12
CA LEU A 115 -8.25 3.18 0.65
C LEU A 115 -8.45 4.55 -0.01
N PRO A 116 -7.55 5.52 0.22
CA PRO A 116 -7.67 6.88 -0.30
C PRO A 116 -7.21 6.96 -1.76
N VAL A 117 -7.94 6.29 -2.66
CA VAL A 117 -7.70 6.26 -4.11
C VAL A 117 -8.38 7.43 -4.81
N LYS A 118 -7.95 7.76 -6.03
CA LYS A 118 -8.69 8.72 -6.88
C LYS A 118 -10.10 8.21 -7.21
N PRO A 119 -11.08 9.10 -7.42
CA PRO A 119 -12.50 8.73 -7.59
C PRO A 119 -12.75 7.69 -8.69
N ASP A 120 -11.99 7.76 -9.79
CA ASP A 120 -12.24 6.94 -10.99
C ASP A 120 -11.38 5.67 -11.05
N THR A 121 -10.40 5.52 -10.14
CA THR A 121 -9.43 4.40 -10.20
C THR A 121 -10.11 3.05 -10.04
N VAL A 122 -11.09 2.94 -9.14
CA VAL A 122 -11.81 1.68 -8.89
C VAL A 122 -12.62 1.28 -10.11
N GLU A 123 -13.40 2.19 -10.68
CA GLU A 123 -14.26 1.91 -11.83
C GLU A 123 -13.44 1.63 -13.10
N LYS A 124 -12.36 2.38 -13.33
CA LYS A 124 -11.45 2.13 -14.45
C LYS A 124 -10.79 0.76 -14.32
N LEU A 125 -10.34 0.36 -13.13
CA LEU A 125 -9.76 -0.96 -12.93
C LEU A 125 -10.78 -2.09 -13.06
N ARG A 126 -12.03 -1.90 -12.60
CA ARG A 126 -13.14 -2.84 -12.87
C ARG A 126 -13.32 -3.05 -14.37
N THR A 127 -13.36 -1.97 -15.14
CA THR A 127 -13.47 -2.01 -16.59
C THR A 127 -12.31 -2.77 -17.24
N HIS A 128 -11.07 -2.55 -16.76
CA HIS A 128 -9.92 -3.31 -17.24
C HIS A 128 -10.03 -4.81 -16.91
N ILE A 129 -10.47 -5.17 -15.71
CA ILE A 129 -10.69 -6.57 -15.32
C ILE A 129 -11.71 -7.24 -16.24
N ASP A 130 -12.83 -6.57 -16.51
CA ASP A 130 -13.88 -7.11 -17.38
C ASP A 130 -13.36 -7.30 -18.81
N ALA A 131 -12.58 -6.35 -19.33
CA ALA A 131 -11.95 -6.48 -20.65
C ALA A 131 -10.95 -7.65 -20.72
N ILE A 132 -10.16 -7.87 -19.67
CA ILE A 132 -9.24 -9.02 -19.57
C ILE A 132 -10.01 -10.34 -19.52
N ILE A 133 -11.10 -10.40 -18.74
CA ILE A 133 -11.95 -11.59 -18.68
C ILE A 133 -12.50 -11.90 -20.06
N LEU A 134 -13.06 -10.93 -20.77
CA LEU A 134 -13.59 -11.13 -22.13
C LEU A 134 -12.54 -11.58 -23.16
N ALA A 135 -11.26 -11.31 -22.90
CA ALA A 135 -10.16 -11.77 -23.76
C ALA A 135 -9.72 -13.22 -23.49
N LEU A 136 -10.15 -13.83 -22.38
CA LEU A 136 -9.89 -15.24 -22.06
C LEU A 136 -10.85 -16.18 -22.81
N PRO A 137 -10.50 -17.47 -22.96
CA PRO A 137 -11.42 -18.51 -23.43
C PRO A 137 -12.72 -18.61 -22.61
N GLU A 138 -13.83 -19.01 -23.26
CA GLU A 138 -15.18 -19.03 -22.67
C GLU A 138 -15.29 -19.91 -21.40
N ASP A 139 -14.57 -21.02 -21.36
CA ASP A 139 -14.54 -21.93 -20.21
C ASP A 139 -13.93 -21.26 -18.96
N LEU A 140 -12.92 -20.41 -19.13
CA LEU A 140 -12.29 -19.64 -18.04
C LEU A 140 -13.12 -18.41 -17.65
N GLN A 141 -13.77 -17.75 -18.62
CA GLN A 141 -14.67 -16.62 -18.35
C GLN A 141 -15.76 -16.99 -17.35
N GLY A 142 -16.45 -18.11 -17.60
CA GLY A 142 -17.56 -18.57 -16.77
C GLY A 142 -17.16 -18.83 -15.32
N ILE A 143 -15.92 -19.26 -15.08
CA ILE A 143 -15.38 -19.48 -13.73
C ILE A 143 -15.13 -18.13 -13.05
N LEU A 144 -14.41 -17.23 -13.73
CA LEU A 144 -14.00 -15.95 -13.16
C LEU A 144 -15.17 -15.00 -12.87
N LEU A 145 -16.23 -15.04 -13.67
CA LEU A 145 -17.44 -14.23 -13.45
C LEU A 145 -18.22 -14.70 -12.22
N LYS A 146 -18.28 -16.00 -11.96
CA LYS A 146 -18.99 -16.57 -10.80
C LYS A 146 -18.30 -16.29 -9.48
N THR A 147 -16.97 -16.21 -9.46
CA THR A 147 -16.17 -15.97 -8.24
C THR A 147 -16.29 -14.54 -7.70
N GLY A 148 -16.98 -13.61 -8.39
CA GLY A 148 -17.15 -12.22 -7.96
C GLY A 148 -18.34 -11.93 -7.05
N MET A 149 -19.19 -12.92 -6.71
CA MET A 149 -20.46 -12.71 -5.98
C MET A 149 -20.51 -13.26 -4.55
N THR A 150 -19.36 -13.62 -3.96
CA THR A 150 -19.27 -14.12 -2.57
C THR A 150 -18.20 -13.39 -1.81
#